data_AF-A0A6V7RDK6-F1
#
_entry.id   AF-A0A6V7RDK6-F1
#
_cell.length_a   1.000
_cell.length_b   1.000
_cell.length_c   1.000
_cell.angle_alpha   90.00
_cell.angle_beta   90.00
_cell.angle_gamma   90.00
#
_symmetry.space_group_name_H-M   'P 1'
#
loop_
_entity.id
_entity.type
_entity.pdbx_description
1 polymer ?
#
loop_
_entity_poly.entity_id
_entity_poly.type
_entity_poly.pdbx_seq_one_letter_code
_entity_poly.pdbx_strand_id
1 'polypeptide(L)'
;MSHVSDIETLSRLAYEQLEIDANRIVQLIEVQMANLTMPQCPVYEEVLDTQMFGLSKEINFAVRLGLIDKDRGKEILEHLEKEVSKVHDAYYKHKEENRV
;
A
#
# COMPACT_ATOMS: atom_id res chain seq x y z
N MET A 1 -2.21 -7.02 -35.15
CA MET A 1 -0.89 -6.97 -34.48
C MET A 1 -0.65 -5.65 -33.76
N SER A 2 -1.11 -4.49 -34.26
CA SER A 2 -1.01 -3.20 -33.55
C SER A 2 -1.82 -3.13 -32.24
N HIS A 3 -3.04 -3.66 -32.22
CA HIS A 3 -3.93 -3.51 -31.05
C HIS A 3 -3.50 -4.34 -29.82
N VAL A 4 -2.68 -5.37 -30.02
CA VAL A 4 -2.18 -6.23 -28.92
C VAL A 4 -1.04 -5.54 -28.16
N SER A 5 -0.20 -4.73 -28.81
CA SER A 5 0.83 -3.97 -28.09
C SER A 5 0.25 -2.86 -27.23
N ASP A 6 -0.92 -2.33 -27.60
CA ASP A 6 -1.58 -1.27 -26.85
C ASP A 6 -2.10 -1.78 -25.50
N ILE A 7 -2.73 -2.97 -25.48
CA ILE A 7 -3.24 -3.54 -24.23
C ILE A 7 -2.11 -3.98 -23.29
N GLU A 8 -1.04 -4.58 -23.81
CA GLU A 8 0.14 -4.93 -23.01
C GLU A 8 0.82 -3.68 -22.41
N THR A 9 0.89 -2.61 -23.18
CA THR A 9 1.42 -1.32 -22.70
C THR A 9 0.55 -0.75 -21.59
N LEU A 10 -0.78 -0.77 -21.74
CA LEU A 10 -1.72 -0.30 -20.72
C LEU A 10 -1.66 -1.16 -19.46
N SER A 11 -1.56 -2.48 -19.58
CA SER A 11 -1.39 -3.40 -18.45
C SER A 11 -0.13 -3.10 -17.66
N ARG A 12 1.00 -2.88 -18.35
CA ARG A 12 2.25 -2.51 -17.70
C ARG A 12 2.13 -1.16 -16.98
N LEU A 13 1.59 -0.15 -17.65
CA LEU A 13 1.41 1.18 -17.05
C LEU A 13 0.46 1.15 -15.84
N ALA A 14 -0.62 0.37 -15.90
CA ALA A 14 -1.54 0.19 -14.78
C ALA A 14 -0.84 -0.47 -13.59
N TYR A 15 -0.06 -1.52 -13.82
CA TYR A 15 0.71 -2.18 -12.76
C TYR A 15 1.75 -1.23 -12.14
N GLU A 16 2.54 -0.53 -12.97
CA GLU A 16 3.53 0.45 -12.50
C GLU A 16 2.88 1.58 -11.68
N GLN A 17 1.70 2.06 -12.11
CA GLN A 17 0.99 3.11 -11.39
C GLN A 17 0.51 2.62 -10.01
N LEU A 18 -0.05 1.41 -9.93
CA LEU A 18 -0.49 0.83 -8.66
C LEU A 18 0.66 0.57 -7.69
N GLU A 19 1.83 0.16 -8.20
CA GLU A 19 3.07 0.06 -7.41
C GLU A 19 3.51 1.42 -6.88
N ILE A 20 3.45 2.48 -7.71
CA ILE A 20 3.77 3.85 -7.29
C ILE A 20 2.82 4.30 -6.16
N ASP A 21 1.53 4.03 -6.30
CA ASP A 21 0.53 4.44 -5.33
C ASP A 21 0.67 3.65 -4.01
N ALA A 22 0.97 2.35 -4.09
CA ALA A 22 1.34 1.54 -2.92
C ALA A 22 2.59 2.08 -2.21
N ASN A 23 3.64 2.44 -2.96
CA ASN A 23 4.87 2.99 -2.41
C ASN A 23 4.66 4.35 -1.72
N ARG A 24 3.72 5.18 -2.20
CA ARG A 24 3.36 6.42 -1.50
C ARG A 24 2.74 6.16 -0.14
N ILE A 25 1.93 5.09 -0.01
CA ILE A 25 1.37 4.69 1.28
C ILE A 25 2.49 4.19 2.20
N VAL A 26 3.46 3.42 1.69
CA VAL A 26 4.67 3.04 2.44
C VAL A 26 5.46 4.26 2.92
N GLN A 27 5.68 5.25 2.06
CA GLN A 27 6.38 6.49 2.46
C GLN A 27 5.63 7.26 3.55
N LEU A 28 4.30 7.32 3.49
CA LEU A 28 3.50 7.92 4.55
C LEU A 28 3.77 7.24 5.89
N ILE A 29 3.84 5.91 5.87
CA ILE A 29 4.15 5.05 7.02
C ILE A 29 5.57 5.30 7.56
N GLU A 30 6.58 5.32 6.68
CA GLU A 30 7.99 5.55 7.05
C GLU A 30 8.23 6.93 7.67
N VAL A 31 7.62 7.98 7.09
CA VAL A 31 7.72 9.34 7.62
C VAL A 31 7.15 9.43 9.03
N GLN A 32 6.12 8.64 9.37
CA GLN A 32 5.61 8.59 10.75
C GLN A 32 6.61 7.92 11.69
N MET A 33 7.22 6.80 11.28
CA MET A 33 8.24 6.12 12.09
C MET A 33 9.40 7.07 12.42
N ALA A 34 9.87 7.83 11.43
CA ALA A 34 11.00 8.73 11.60
C ALA A 34 10.68 9.94 12.50
N ASN A 35 9.43 10.39 12.54
CA ASN A 35 9.02 11.60 13.27
C ASN A 35 8.46 11.32 14.67
N LEU A 36 8.41 10.06 15.13
CA LEU A 36 7.93 9.67 16.47
C LEU A 36 6.53 10.23 16.83
N THR A 37 5.73 10.57 15.82
CA THR A 37 4.30 10.84 15.99
C THR A 37 3.63 9.53 16.40
N MET A 38 2.75 9.55 17.41
CA MET A 38 2.13 8.32 17.92
C MET A 38 1.46 7.53 16.78
N PRO A 39 1.95 6.33 16.41
CA PRO A 39 1.39 5.52 15.35
C PRO A 39 0.02 4.91 15.71
N GLN A 40 -0.43 5.11 16.96
CA GLN A 40 -1.73 4.70 17.48
C GLN A 40 -2.67 5.91 17.71
N CYS A 41 -2.40 7.05 17.07
CA CYS A 41 -3.41 8.10 17.02
C CYS A 41 -4.61 7.53 16.24
N PRO A 42 -5.83 7.45 16.81
CA PRO A 42 -6.99 6.85 16.13
C PRO A 42 -7.23 7.45 14.73
N VAL A 43 -6.93 8.75 14.59
CA VAL A 43 -7.02 9.48 13.32
C VAL A 43 -6.05 8.95 12.26
N TYR A 44 -4.85 8.50 12.66
CA TYR A 44 -3.86 7.95 11.73
C TYR A 44 -4.26 6.58 11.22
N GLU A 45 -4.70 5.69 12.11
CA GLU A 45 -5.23 4.37 11.71
C GLU A 45 -6.40 4.53 10.73
N GLU A 46 -7.32 5.45 11.00
CA GLU A 46 -8.43 5.77 10.08
C GLU A 46 -7.95 6.30 8.71
N VAL A 47 -6.92 7.16 8.69
CA VAL A 47 -6.34 7.67 7.45
C VAL A 47 -5.67 6.55 6.66
N LEU A 48 -4.87 5.71 7.34
CA LEU A 48 -4.19 4.58 6.72
C LEU A 48 -5.19 3.57 6.16
N ASP A 49 -6.23 3.21 6.92
CA ASP A 49 -7.31 2.34 6.48
C ASP A 49 -8.02 2.90 5.24
N THR A 50 -8.25 4.21 5.21
CA THR A 50 -8.84 4.89 4.06
C THR A 50 -7.94 4.83 2.84
N GLN A 51 -6.61 5.00 3.00
CA GLN A 51 -5.64 4.88 1.92
C GLN A 51 -5.56 3.44 1.39
N MET A 52 -5.49 2.45 2.28
CA MET A 52 -5.53 1.02 1.94
C MET A 52 -6.80 0.68 1.16
N PHE A 53 -7.95 1.17 1.62
CA PHE A 53 -9.22 0.98 0.92
C PHE A 53 -9.23 1.64 -0.45
N GLY A 54 -8.70 2.87 -0.58
CA GLY A 54 -8.54 3.57 -1.85
C GLY A 54 -7.75 2.74 -2.87
N LEU A 55 -6.55 2.31 -2.50
CA LEU A 55 -5.71 1.44 -3.34
C LEU A 55 -6.42 0.14 -3.71
N SER A 56 -7.13 -0.48 -2.75
CA SER A 56 -7.92 -1.69 -3.02
C SER A 56 -8.98 -1.47 -4.11
N LYS A 57 -9.57 -0.28 -4.18
CA LYS A 57 -10.58 0.06 -5.20
C LYS A 57 -9.96 0.29 -6.56
N GLU A 58 -8.78 0.92 -6.61
CA GLU A 58 -8.01 1.12 -7.85
C GLU A 58 -7.56 -0.22 -8.44
N ILE A 59 -7.01 -1.11 -7.61
CA ILE A 59 -6.65 -2.48 -7.99
C ILE A 59 -7.88 -3.22 -8.53
N ASN A 60 -8.98 -3.22 -7.77
CA ASN A 60 -10.21 -3.88 -8.22
C ASN A 60 -10.75 -3.30 -9.53
N PHE A 61 -10.58 -2.00 -9.78
CA PHE A 61 -10.94 -1.37 -11.03
C PHE A 61 -10.08 -1.88 -12.19
N ALA A 62 -8.74 -1.87 -12.04
CA ALA A 62 -7.82 -2.39 -13.04
C ALA A 62 -8.01 -3.88 -13.33
N VAL A 63 -8.31 -4.70 -12.30
CA VAL A 63 -8.68 -6.12 -12.47
C VAL A 63 -9.94 -6.27 -13.31
N ARG A 64 -10.99 -5.47 -13.05
CA ARG A 64 -12.24 -5.54 -13.85
C ARG A 64 -12.06 -5.12 -15.30
N LEU A 65 -11.07 -4.28 -15.59
CA LEU A 65 -10.68 -3.91 -16.96
C LEU A 65 -9.78 -4.96 -17.64
N GLY A 66 -9.34 -6.00 -16.91
CA GLY A 66 -8.40 -6.99 -17.42
C GLY A 66 -6.98 -6.45 -17.61
N LEU A 67 -6.64 -5.32 -17.00
CA LEU A 67 -5.32 -4.70 -17.09
C LEU A 67 -4.30 -5.37 -16.16
N ILE A 68 -4.78 -5.97 -15.07
CA ILE A 68 -3.97 -6.72 -14.11
C ILE A 68 -4.71 -7.99 -13.68
N ASP A 69 -3.94 -9.02 -13.36
CA ASP A 69 -4.47 -10.23 -12.75
C ASP A 69 -4.82 -9.99 -11.27
N LYS A 70 -5.85 -10.69 -10.81
CA LYS A 70 -6.30 -10.61 -9.42
C LYS A 70 -5.19 -10.97 -8.42
N ASP A 71 -4.38 -11.96 -8.75
CA ASP A 71 -3.29 -12.42 -7.88
C ASP A 71 -2.20 -11.37 -7.73
N ARG A 72 -1.81 -10.70 -8.83
CA ARG A 72 -0.89 -9.54 -8.77
C ARG A 72 -1.46 -8.39 -7.94
N GLY A 73 -2.75 -8.10 -8.10
CA GLY A 73 -3.43 -7.11 -7.27
C GLY A 73 -3.39 -7.48 -5.77
N LYS A 74 -3.52 -8.77 -5.45
CA LYS A 74 -3.43 -9.27 -4.08
C LYS A 74 -2.00 -9.16 -3.53
N GLU A 75 -0.98 -9.48 -4.33
CA GLU A 75 0.43 -9.35 -3.95
C GLU A 75 0.79 -7.92 -3.54
N ILE A 76 0.29 -6.91 -4.25
CA ILE A 76 0.48 -5.49 -3.90
C ILE A 76 -0.09 -5.18 -2.51
N LEU A 77 -1.32 -5.63 -2.23
CA LEU A 77 -1.98 -5.40 -0.94
C LEU A 77 -1.27 -6.16 0.19
N GLU A 78 -0.90 -7.42 -0.04
CA GLU A 78 -0.18 -8.23 0.95
C GLU A 78 1.20 -7.64 1.31
N HIS A 79 1.90 -7.06 0.33
CA HIS A 79 3.15 -6.36 0.59
C HIS A 79 2.90 -5.14 1.49
N LEU A 80 1.89 -4.34 1.18
CA LEU A 80 1.57 -3.15 1.95
C LEU A 80 1.11 -3.48 3.39
N GLU A 81 0.29 -4.51 3.57
CA GLU A 81 -0.11 -5.01 4.89
C GLU A 81 1.09 -5.45 5.75
N LYS A 82 2.12 -6.06 5.13
CA LYS A 82 3.36 -6.40 5.81
C LYS A 82 4.13 -5.17 6.26
N GLU A 83 4.24 -4.14 5.41
CA GLU A 83 4.91 -2.89 5.79
C GLU A 83 4.19 -2.17 6.94
N VAL A 84 2.86 -2.12 6.91
CA VAL A 84 2.03 -1.60 8.01
C VAL A 84 2.31 -2.38 9.31
N SER A 85 2.31 -3.71 9.24
CA SER A 85 2.52 -4.57 10.41
C SER A 85 3.90 -4.35 11.05
N LYS A 86 4.96 -4.16 10.25
CA LYS A 86 6.30 -3.86 10.76
C LYS A 86 6.32 -2.59 11.62
N VAL A 87 5.54 -1.58 11.24
CA VAL A 87 5.47 -0.31 11.98
C VAL A 87 4.75 -0.47 13.30
N HIS A 88 3.64 -1.20 13.33
CA HIS A 88 2.97 -1.56 14.57
C HIS A 88 3.93 -2.31 15.51
N ASP A 89 4.62 -3.33 15.00
CA ASP A 89 5.58 -4.13 15.78
C ASP A 89 6.74 -3.29 16.34
N ALA A 90 7.34 -2.42 15.51
CA ALA A 90 8.45 -1.56 15.92
C ALA A 90 8.04 -0.58 17.02
N TYR A 91 6.83 -0.02 16.94
CA TYR A 91 6.29 0.85 17.97
C TYR A 91 6.08 0.13 19.30
N TYR A 92 5.47 -1.05 19.29
CA TYR A 92 5.24 -1.81 20.53
C TYR A 92 6.57 -2.18 21.22
N LYS A 93 7.58 -2.59 20.45
CA LYS A 93 8.94 -2.82 20.97
C LYS A 93 9.54 -1.56 21.60
N HIS A 94 9.50 -0.43 20.90
CA HIS A 94 9.99 0.85 21.45
C HIS A 94 9.26 1.29 22.71
N LYS A 95 7.95 1.05 22.82
CA LYS A 95 7.16 1.38 24.02
C LYS A 95 7.52 0.48 25.21
N GLU A 96 7.82 -0.79 24.96
CA GLU A 96 8.29 -1.72 26.00
C GLU A 96 9.70 -1.38 26.49
N GLU A 97 10.61 -1.01 25.58
CA GLU A 97 11.99 -0.62 25.91
C GLU A 97 12.07 0.70 26.68
N ASN A 98 11.24 1.69 26.34
CA ASN A 98 11.19 3.00 27.01
C ASN A 98 10.36 3.00 28.32
N ARG A 99 9.87 1.83 28.75
CA ARG A 99 9.13 1.66 30.01
C ARG A 99 10.04 1.33 31.21
N VAL A 100 11.35 1.28 31.00
CA VAL A 100 12.39 1.08 32.03
C VAL A 100 12.84 2.41 32.63
#